data_AF-A0A9X0CEF7-F1
#
_entry.id   AF-A0A9X0CEF7-F1
#
_cell.length_a   1.000
_cell.length_b   1.000
_cell.length_c   1.000
_cell.angle_alpha   90.00
_cell.angle_beta   90.00
_cell.angle_gamma   90.00
#
_symmetry.space_group_name_H-M   'P 1'
#
loop_
_entity.id
_entity.type
_entity.pdbx_description
1 polymer ?
#
loop_
_entity_poly.entity_id
_entity_poly.type
_entity_poly.pdbx_seq_one_letter_code
_entity_poly.pdbx_strand_id
1 'polypeptide(L)'
;MTYEDCVKEANVLNGKCRRDANNSQLTIDITNICDEYQRKLKSLCAAHCAKASCLDCFDKMEEIVESCKMFSKKINSDLNGTVQECEDTKVSLTKHCSSKECQACKDLYCRNGGKCTGLNATWCACPPGYTGAFCQKSKCAGMPCNNSGTCIGENLCNCPLSYSGAQCSTRKRLGTKENPAPNAQAILDAGDSLGSGMYWIQPPGETAPAQTYCDMSFDGGAWMLASYGYVHTTGLNANNKGIPNMNNLLGYAWLPTQRSSSNGLINLPNGAVKMANNARYMIMAAGKNPATGGINEYTYVYRIDLKNNPYNITFSNHNRYNGGQPGRMHVTDFVVEALKGESGTYVRYALGEALGVTWGDSYPTGYGFNDKATEYAVFSKGPFFPSVHSGSGRSPCSGCTPSNYEPDVVGGSPHYTHRGWYTANGVDKTGQTSIWFK
;
A
#
# COMPACT_ATOMS: atom_id res chain seq x y z
N MET A 1 39.99 38.73 -9.05
CA MET A 1 40.60 38.35 -10.35
C MET A 1 40.04 39.28 -11.42
N THR A 2 40.88 39.94 -12.24
CA THR A 2 40.39 40.68 -13.42
C THR A 2 40.25 39.73 -14.61
N TYR A 3 39.72 40.23 -15.74
CA TYR A 3 39.72 39.50 -17.01
C TYR A 3 41.13 39.05 -17.42
N GLU A 4 42.15 39.88 -17.17
CA GLU A 4 43.54 39.60 -17.56
C GLU A 4 44.14 38.40 -16.81
N ASP A 5 43.74 38.21 -15.56
CA ASP A 5 44.20 37.08 -14.75
C ASP A 5 43.54 35.75 -15.18
N CYS A 6 42.24 35.77 -15.53
CA CYS A 6 41.53 34.63 -16.12
C CYS A 6 42.17 34.22 -17.47
N VAL A 7 42.58 35.22 -18.27
CA VAL A 7 43.33 35.01 -19.50
C VAL A 7 44.73 34.43 -19.24
N LYS A 8 45.43 34.82 -18.17
CA LYS A 8 46.73 34.23 -17.78
C LYS A 8 46.59 32.75 -17.43
N GLU A 9 45.63 32.36 -16.59
CA GLU A 9 45.41 30.94 -16.24
C GLU A 9 45.08 30.10 -17.48
N ALA A 10 44.19 30.59 -18.36
CA ALA A 10 43.88 29.94 -19.64
C ALA A 10 45.08 29.84 -20.60
N ASN A 11 46.05 30.77 -20.53
CA ASN A 11 47.30 30.69 -21.27
C ASN A 11 48.26 29.64 -20.68
N VAL A 12 48.36 29.54 -19.34
CA VAL A 12 49.16 28.51 -18.66
C VAL A 12 48.65 27.10 -18.98
N LEU A 13 47.32 26.91 -18.97
CA LEU A 13 46.68 25.64 -19.31
C LEU A 13 46.91 25.22 -20.78
N ASN A 14 46.74 26.13 -21.76
CA ASN A 14 47.07 25.80 -23.16
C ASN A 14 48.58 25.48 -23.32
N GLY A 15 49.44 26.19 -22.59
CA GLY A 15 50.88 25.90 -22.53
C GLY A 15 51.24 24.55 -21.90
N LYS A 16 50.34 23.89 -21.15
CA LYS A 16 50.49 22.49 -20.73
C LYS A 16 49.90 21.53 -21.77
N CYS A 17 48.66 21.77 -22.21
CA CYS A 17 47.96 21.00 -23.25
C CYS A 17 48.83 20.74 -24.50
N ARG A 18 49.58 21.75 -24.95
CA ARG A 18 50.50 21.66 -26.10
C ARG A 18 51.82 20.92 -25.83
N ARG A 19 52.21 20.67 -24.57
CA ARG A 19 53.48 20.00 -24.20
C ARG A 19 53.39 18.48 -24.15
N ASP A 20 52.22 17.93 -23.85
CA ASP A 20 52.02 16.47 -23.75
C ASP A 20 51.64 15.82 -25.10
N ALA A 21 51.55 16.61 -26.18
CA ALA A 21 51.18 16.20 -27.53
C ALA A 21 52.30 15.48 -28.32
N ASN A 22 53.00 14.53 -27.68
CA ASN A 22 54.22 13.89 -28.17
C ASN A 22 54.03 12.76 -29.22
N ASN A 23 53.00 12.84 -30.09
CA ASN A 23 52.84 11.85 -31.17
C ASN A 23 52.48 12.51 -32.52
N SER A 24 53.34 12.28 -33.53
CA SER A 24 53.56 13.16 -34.69
C SER A 24 52.61 12.95 -35.88
N GLN A 25 51.32 12.76 -35.60
CA GLN A 25 50.26 12.90 -36.61
C GLN A 25 48.97 13.49 -36.00
N LEU A 26 48.68 13.23 -34.72
CA LEU A 26 47.60 13.90 -33.98
C LEU A 26 47.93 15.34 -33.56
N THR A 27 49.18 15.79 -33.67
CA THR A 27 49.66 17.07 -33.11
C THR A 27 48.85 18.27 -33.60
N ILE A 28 48.41 18.27 -34.87
CA ILE A 28 47.60 19.35 -35.46
C ILE A 28 46.20 19.38 -34.85
N ASP A 29 45.52 18.23 -34.78
CA ASP A 29 44.17 18.14 -34.19
C ASP A 29 44.18 18.43 -32.69
N ILE A 30 45.17 17.93 -31.95
CA ILE A 30 45.36 18.25 -30.53
C ILE A 30 45.58 19.76 -30.35
N THR A 31 46.43 20.39 -31.16
CA THR A 31 46.67 21.85 -31.08
C THR A 31 45.40 22.63 -31.40
N ASN A 32 44.65 22.24 -32.44
CA ASN A 32 43.38 22.85 -32.81
C ASN A 32 42.35 22.76 -31.68
N ILE A 33 42.27 21.62 -30.98
CA ILE A 33 41.33 21.41 -29.88
C ILE A 33 41.79 22.13 -28.59
N CYS A 34 43.08 22.13 -28.25
CA CYS A 34 43.63 22.95 -27.17
C CYS A 34 43.34 24.44 -27.40
N ASP A 35 43.44 24.92 -28.64
CA ASP A 35 43.16 26.30 -29.01
C ASP A 35 41.66 26.63 -29.06
N GLU A 36 40.80 25.69 -29.47
CA GLU A 36 39.34 25.85 -29.34
C GLU A 36 38.90 25.88 -27.87
N TYR A 37 39.45 25.00 -27.03
CA TYR A 37 39.22 24.98 -25.59
C TYR A 37 39.66 26.30 -24.94
N GLN A 38 40.85 26.80 -25.28
CA GLN A 38 41.32 28.11 -24.83
C GLN A 38 40.41 29.25 -25.31
N ARG A 39 39.88 29.18 -26.54
CA ARG A 39 38.94 30.17 -27.11
C ARG A 39 37.61 30.17 -26.35
N LYS A 40 37.07 29.00 -26.01
CA LYS A 40 35.88 28.84 -25.16
C LYS A 40 36.11 29.42 -23.75
N LEU A 41 37.23 29.11 -23.10
CA LEU A 41 37.64 29.69 -21.81
C LEU A 41 37.71 31.23 -21.86
N LYS A 42 38.42 31.79 -22.84
CA LYS A 42 38.55 33.26 -23.02
C LYS A 42 37.19 33.93 -23.27
N SER A 43 36.31 33.32 -24.07
CA SER A 43 34.95 33.79 -24.30
C SER A 43 34.12 33.82 -23.00
N LEU A 44 34.28 32.82 -22.14
CA LEU A 44 33.60 32.76 -20.85
C LEU A 44 34.13 33.78 -19.83
N CYS A 45 35.45 33.94 -19.73
CA CYS A 45 36.08 35.01 -18.95
C CYS A 45 35.54 36.40 -19.35
N ALA A 46 35.35 36.64 -20.66
CA ALA A 46 34.85 37.91 -21.18
C ALA A 46 33.35 38.14 -20.94
N ALA A 47 32.52 37.10 -21.08
CA ALA A 47 31.06 37.24 -21.05
C ALA A 47 30.46 37.25 -19.64
N HIS A 48 31.06 36.56 -18.67
CA HIS A 48 30.34 36.18 -17.44
C HIS A 48 30.98 36.60 -16.11
N CYS A 49 32.27 36.96 -16.04
CA CYS A 49 32.93 37.36 -14.79
C CYS A 49 32.48 38.72 -14.19
N ALA A 50 31.40 39.33 -14.71
CA ALA A 50 30.86 40.60 -14.21
C ALA A 50 29.31 40.74 -14.24
N LYS A 51 28.56 39.79 -14.83
CA LYS A 51 27.10 39.96 -15.08
C LYS A 51 26.22 38.69 -15.02
N ALA A 52 26.78 37.51 -14.75
CA ALA A 52 26.00 36.25 -14.71
C ALA A 52 25.55 35.92 -13.27
N SER A 53 24.43 35.19 -13.11
CA SER A 53 24.09 34.63 -11.80
C SER A 53 25.07 33.52 -11.42
N CYS A 54 25.22 33.22 -10.12
CA CYS A 54 26.10 32.12 -9.66
C CYS A 54 25.81 30.82 -10.44
N LEU A 55 24.54 30.44 -10.57
CA LEU A 55 24.11 29.21 -11.27
C LEU A 55 24.58 29.18 -12.73
N ASP A 56 24.36 30.24 -13.50
CA ASP A 56 24.77 30.29 -14.93
C ASP A 56 26.29 30.18 -15.11
N CYS A 57 27.05 30.73 -14.16
CA CYS A 57 28.50 30.61 -14.16
C CYS A 57 28.93 29.15 -13.92
N PHE A 58 28.39 28.50 -12.89
CA PHE A 58 28.77 27.14 -12.53
C PHE A 58 28.28 26.07 -13.53
N ASP A 59 27.09 26.23 -14.13
CA ASP A 59 26.60 25.28 -15.15
C ASP A 59 27.50 25.26 -16.39
N LYS A 60 27.93 26.44 -16.87
CA LYS A 60 28.89 26.54 -17.98
C LYS A 60 30.29 26.06 -17.60
N MET A 61 30.72 26.25 -16.34
CA MET A 61 31.98 25.68 -15.88
C MET A 61 31.99 24.15 -15.95
N GLU A 62 30.88 23.49 -15.58
CA GLU A 62 30.79 22.03 -15.75
C GLU A 62 30.74 21.60 -17.22
N GLU A 63 30.14 22.37 -18.12
CA GLU A 63 30.15 22.10 -19.57
C GLU A 63 31.58 22.11 -20.14
N ILE A 64 32.43 23.04 -19.69
CA ILE A 64 33.86 23.10 -20.03
C ILE A 64 34.61 21.87 -19.48
N VAL A 65 34.37 21.50 -18.23
CA VAL A 65 35.04 20.36 -17.58
C VAL A 65 34.62 19.01 -18.20
N GLU A 66 33.34 18.83 -18.54
CA GLU A 66 32.91 17.64 -19.29
C GLU A 66 33.43 17.64 -20.73
N SER A 67 33.60 18.80 -21.37
CA SER A 67 34.31 18.90 -22.65
C SER A 67 35.79 18.49 -22.52
N CYS A 68 36.47 18.91 -21.44
CA CYS A 68 37.85 18.52 -21.10
C CYS A 68 37.96 16.99 -20.90
N LYS A 69 37.03 16.38 -20.14
CA LYS A 69 36.97 14.94 -19.92
C LYS A 69 36.65 14.14 -21.18
N MET A 70 35.70 14.58 -22.00
CA MET A 70 35.38 13.92 -23.27
C MET A 70 36.57 13.98 -24.23
N PHE A 71 37.31 15.10 -24.26
CA PHE A 71 38.54 15.23 -25.03
C PHE A 71 39.66 14.30 -24.53
N SER A 72 39.93 14.30 -23.22
CA SER A 72 40.89 13.39 -22.56
C SER A 72 40.59 11.93 -22.87
N LYS A 73 39.33 11.49 -22.75
CA LYS A 73 38.89 10.13 -23.12
C LYS A 73 39.09 9.79 -24.60
N LYS A 74 39.07 10.78 -25.50
CA LYS A 74 39.12 10.58 -26.96
C LYS A 74 40.55 10.43 -27.51
N ILE A 75 41.58 10.70 -26.69
CA ILE A 75 43.00 10.59 -27.05
C ILE A 75 43.62 9.23 -26.64
N ASN A 76 42.89 8.37 -25.91
CA ASN A 76 43.35 7.16 -25.18
C ASN A 76 44.37 7.45 -24.05
N SER A 77 44.50 6.65 -22.99
CA SER A 77 43.51 5.84 -22.23
C SER A 77 44.05 5.55 -20.81
N ASP A 78 45.39 5.57 -20.64
CA ASP A 78 46.06 4.96 -19.48
C ASP A 78 46.73 5.97 -18.51
N LEU A 79 46.51 7.28 -18.70
CA LEU A 79 47.10 8.32 -17.84
C LEU A 79 46.03 8.99 -16.96
N ASN A 80 45.91 8.47 -15.72
CA ASN A 80 45.15 9.08 -14.61
C ASN A 80 45.45 10.58 -14.40
N GLY A 81 46.60 11.09 -14.87
CA GLY A 81 46.96 12.50 -14.80
C GLY A 81 46.02 13.45 -15.54
N THR A 82 45.56 13.12 -16.76
CA THR A 82 44.81 14.10 -17.58
C THR A 82 43.38 14.36 -17.09
N VAL A 83 42.73 13.34 -16.49
CA VAL A 83 41.41 13.51 -15.85
C VAL A 83 41.55 14.30 -14.55
N GLN A 84 42.61 14.04 -13.77
CA GLN A 84 42.91 14.79 -12.55
C GLN A 84 43.16 16.27 -12.85
N GLU A 85 43.88 16.61 -13.93
CA GLU A 85 44.09 18.00 -14.33
C GLU A 85 42.80 18.74 -14.74
N CYS A 86 41.83 18.04 -15.37
CA CYS A 86 40.50 18.62 -15.63
C CYS A 86 39.73 18.92 -14.32
N GLU A 87 39.87 18.09 -13.27
CA GLU A 87 39.26 18.34 -11.95
C GLU A 87 40.03 19.39 -11.13
N ASP A 88 41.37 19.44 -11.20
CA ASP A 88 42.17 20.51 -10.57
C ASP A 88 41.87 21.89 -11.20
N THR A 89 41.60 21.89 -12.52
CA THR A 89 41.09 23.05 -13.26
C THR A 89 39.70 23.46 -12.74
N LYS A 90 38.79 22.50 -12.55
CA LYS A 90 37.47 22.74 -11.93
C LYS A 90 37.60 23.40 -10.56
N VAL A 91 38.48 22.89 -9.70
CA VAL A 91 38.74 23.45 -8.35
C VAL A 91 39.26 24.88 -8.43
N SER A 92 40.24 25.14 -9.31
CA SER A 92 40.89 26.45 -9.45
C SER A 92 39.92 27.54 -9.94
N LEU A 93 39.11 27.24 -10.95
CA LEU A 93 38.08 28.16 -11.45
C LEU A 93 36.92 28.33 -10.46
N THR A 94 36.49 27.26 -9.78
CA THR A 94 35.46 27.34 -8.73
C THR A 94 35.86 28.30 -7.62
N LYS A 95 37.09 28.18 -7.10
CA LYS A 95 37.64 29.03 -6.03
C LYS A 95 37.61 30.52 -6.40
N HIS A 96 37.80 30.84 -7.68
CA HIS A 96 37.74 32.22 -8.18
C HIS A 96 36.31 32.73 -8.42
N CYS A 97 35.39 31.91 -8.92
CA CYS A 97 33.97 32.29 -9.06
C CYS A 97 33.32 32.61 -7.69
N SER A 98 33.75 31.93 -6.62
CA SER A 98 33.33 32.22 -5.25
C SER A 98 33.86 33.56 -4.67
N SER A 99 34.80 34.25 -5.32
CA SER A 99 35.56 35.36 -4.70
C SER A 99 34.88 36.74 -4.64
N LYS A 100 33.65 36.91 -5.19
CA LYS A 100 32.90 38.18 -5.09
C LYS A 100 31.46 38.08 -4.59
N GLU A 101 30.69 37.03 -4.94
CA GLU A 101 29.29 36.89 -4.48
C GLU A 101 28.88 35.46 -4.08
N CYS A 102 29.55 34.42 -4.61
CA CYS A 102 29.23 33.01 -4.37
C CYS A 102 30.14 32.36 -3.28
N GLN A 103 30.46 33.12 -2.22
CA GLN A 103 31.56 32.80 -1.27
C GLN A 103 31.24 31.67 -0.28
N ALA A 104 29.97 31.45 0.02
CA ALA A 104 29.46 30.30 0.76
C ALA A 104 28.23 29.77 0.02
N CYS A 105 28.09 28.44 -0.03
CA CYS A 105 26.84 27.85 -0.47
C CYS A 105 25.71 28.25 0.50
N LYS A 106 24.48 28.36 -0.01
CA LYS A 106 23.28 28.68 0.77
C LYS A 106 22.20 27.72 0.33
N ASP A 107 21.36 27.26 1.26
CA ASP A 107 20.30 26.29 0.95
C ASP A 107 19.37 26.78 -0.18
N LEU A 108 19.14 28.09 -0.30
CA LEU A 108 18.32 28.67 -1.39
C LEU A 108 18.89 28.41 -2.79
N TYR A 109 20.20 28.22 -2.91
CA TYR A 109 20.86 27.89 -4.18
C TYR A 109 20.87 26.39 -4.47
N CYS A 110 20.68 25.54 -3.45
CA CYS A 110 20.69 24.09 -3.56
C CYS A 110 19.36 23.59 -4.14
N ARG A 111 19.38 23.16 -5.40
CA ARG A 111 18.19 22.62 -6.08
C ARG A 111 17.89 21.19 -5.63
N ASN A 112 16.69 20.73 -5.94
CA ASN A 112 16.26 19.33 -5.79
C ASN A 112 16.44 18.73 -4.37
N GLY A 113 16.37 19.57 -3.33
CA GLY A 113 16.52 19.13 -1.93
C GLY A 113 17.98 18.97 -1.45
N GLY A 114 18.97 19.49 -2.19
CA GLY A 114 20.33 19.64 -1.69
C GLY A 114 20.41 20.53 -0.44
N LYS A 115 21.44 20.33 0.39
CA LYS A 115 21.68 21.12 1.60
C LYS A 115 23.10 21.62 1.67
N CYS A 116 23.32 22.77 2.28
CA CYS A 116 24.65 23.29 2.54
C CYS A 116 25.25 22.69 3.82
N THR A 117 26.34 21.93 3.70
CA THR A 117 26.99 21.28 4.85
C THR A 117 28.04 22.17 5.50
N GLY A 118 27.58 23.28 6.10
CA GLY A 118 28.38 24.15 6.98
C GLY A 118 28.82 25.48 6.37
N LEU A 119 29.27 26.40 7.25
CA LEU A 119 29.57 27.80 6.92
C LEU A 119 30.68 28.00 5.88
N ASN A 120 31.55 27.00 5.71
CA ASN A 120 32.67 27.02 4.75
C ASN A 120 32.43 26.08 3.55
N ALA A 121 31.23 25.50 3.39
CA ALA A 121 30.92 24.66 2.24
C ALA A 121 30.81 25.52 0.98
N THR A 122 31.57 25.15 -0.05
CA THR A 122 31.52 25.78 -1.38
C THR A 122 30.41 25.19 -2.25
N TRP A 123 29.96 23.97 -1.96
CA TRP A 123 29.00 23.20 -2.75
C TRP A 123 27.87 22.64 -1.90
N CYS A 124 26.73 22.39 -2.54
CA CYS A 124 25.61 21.70 -1.93
C CYS A 124 25.90 20.20 -1.82
N ALA A 125 25.59 19.60 -0.66
CA ALA A 125 25.50 18.16 -0.52
C ALA A 125 24.19 17.69 -1.20
N CYS A 126 24.34 16.92 -2.27
CA CYS A 126 23.22 16.49 -3.09
C CYS A 126 22.57 15.20 -2.56
N PRO A 127 21.22 15.11 -2.58
CA PRO A 127 20.56 13.84 -2.33
C PRO A 127 20.86 12.83 -3.45
N PRO A 128 20.63 11.53 -3.19
CA PRO A 128 20.73 10.49 -4.21
C PRO A 128 19.96 10.87 -5.50
N GLY A 129 20.54 10.54 -6.66
CA GLY A 129 19.96 10.85 -7.97
C GLY A 129 20.24 12.24 -8.52
N TYR A 130 20.93 13.12 -7.78
CA TYR A 130 21.30 14.46 -8.25
C TYR A 130 22.81 14.69 -8.22
N THR A 131 23.28 15.67 -8.99
CA THR A 131 24.68 16.04 -9.14
C THR A 131 24.83 17.50 -9.61
N GLY A 132 26.08 17.96 -9.74
CA GLY A 132 26.42 19.36 -9.95
C GLY A 132 26.62 20.13 -8.64
N ALA A 133 27.37 21.22 -8.68
CA ALA A 133 27.72 22.04 -7.50
C ALA A 133 26.50 22.56 -6.69
N PHE A 134 25.33 22.65 -7.33
CA PHE A 134 24.06 23.10 -6.75
C PHE A 134 22.96 22.05 -6.87
N CYS A 135 23.33 20.79 -7.11
CA CYS A 135 22.42 19.65 -7.29
C CYS A 135 21.41 19.85 -8.43
N GLN A 136 21.78 20.67 -9.41
CA GLN A 136 20.91 21.14 -10.49
C GLN A 136 20.77 20.11 -11.62
N LYS A 137 21.66 19.12 -11.71
CA LYS A 137 21.62 18.06 -12.72
C LYS A 137 21.04 16.78 -12.13
N SER A 138 20.06 16.17 -12.80
CA SER A 138 19.59 14.82 -12.46
C SER A 138 20.53 13.78 -13.08
N LYS A 139 20.88 12.74 -12.31
CA LYS A 139 21.60 11.55 -12.80
C LYS A 139 20.73 10.66 -13.71
N CYS A 140 19.44 10.97 -13.84
CA CYS A 140 18.50 10.32 -14.76
C CYS A 140 18.19 11.20 -15.99
N ALA A 141 19.01 12.22 -16.30
CA ALA A 141 18.74 13.10 -17.45
C ALA A 141 18.67 12.37 -18.80
N GLY A 142 19.43 11.28 -18.99
CA GLY A 142 19.37 10.45 -20.19
C GLY A 142 18.17 9.48 -20.21
N MET A 143 17.66 9.06 -19.05
CA MET A 143 16.46 8.25 -18.90
C MET A 143 15.56 8.82 -17.80
N PRO A 144 14.75 9.85 -18.10
CA PRO A 144 13.92 10.52 -17.08
C PRO A 144 12.91 9.58 -16.43
N CYS A 145 12.67 9.79 -15.13
CA CYS A 145 11.63 9.08 -14.37
C CYS A 145 10.25 9.68 -14.67
N ASN A 146 9.30 8.85 -15.11
CA ASN A 146 7.92 9.26 -15.38
C ASN A 146 7.02 9.06 -14.17
N ASN A 147 5.76 9.52 -14.26
CA ASN A 147 4.69 9.23 -13.30
C ASN A 147 5.07 9.52 -11.84
N SER A 148 5.72 10.67 -11.58
CA SER A 148 6.20 11.08 -10.26
C SER A 148 7.25 10.14 -9.63
N GLY A 149 7.97 9.35 -10.44
CA GLY A 149 9.15 8.62 -9.99
C GLY A 149 10.32 9.54 -9.64
N THR A 150 11.04 9.20 -8.58
CA THR A 150 12.18 9.99 -8.08
C THR A 150 13.49 9.39 -8.58
N CYS A 151 14.34 10.17 -9.22
CA CYS A 151 15.70 9.72 -9.55
C CYS A 151 16.49 9.47 -8.26
N ILE A 152 17.15 8.32 -8.14
CA ILE A 152 17.98 7.95 -6.98
C ILE A 152 19.43 7.58 -7.36
N GLY A 153 19.72 7.37 -8.65
CA GLY A 153 21.05 7.01 -9.13
C GLY A 153 21.22 7.28 -10.63
N GLU A 154 22.27 6.75 -11.23
CA GLU A 154 22.52 6.89 -12.68
C GLU A 154 21.49 6.09 -13.47
N ASN A 155 20.58 6.80 -14.15
CA ASN A 155 19.41 6.23 -14.83
C ASN A 155 18.57 5.27 -13.96
N LEU A 156 18.57 5.46 -12.63
CA LEU A 156 17.88 4.61 -11.67
C LEU A 156 16.76 5.40 -10.97
N CYS A 157 15.52 4.99 -11.24
CA CYS A 157 14.31 5.60 -10.68
C CYS A 157 13.73 4.77 -9.53
N ASN A 158 13.37 5.44 -8.43
CA ASN A 158 12.47 4.91 -7.43
C ASN A 158 11.02 5.21 -7.86
N CYS A 159 10.27 4.18 -8.21
CA CYS A 159 8.90 4.32 -8.71
C CYS A 159 7.87 4.36 -7.57
N PRO A 160 6.78 5.14 -7.70
CA PRO A 160 5.64 5.04 -6.80
C PRO A 160 5.03 3.64 -6.87
N LEU A 161 4.28 3.25 -5.83
CA LEU A 161 3.74 1.89 -5.71
C LEU A 161 3.02 1.42 -6.99
N SER A 162 2.26 2.30 -7.63
CA SER A 162 1.47 2.04 -8.83
C SER A 162 2.26 1.97 -10.15
N TYR A 163 3.60 2.08 -10.14
CA TYR A 163 4.43 2.07 -11.35
C TYR A 163 5.69 1.20 -11.21
N SER A 164 6.25 0.77 -12.34
CA SER A 164 7.44 -0.07 -12.44
C SER A 164 8.21 0.16 -13.75
N GLY A 165 9.33 -0.57 -13.92
CA GLY A 165 10.28 -0.38 -15.03
C GLY A 165 11.31 0.71 -14.73
N ALA A 166 12.40 0.74 -15.49
CA ALA A 166 13.55 1.62 -15.24
C ALA A 166 13.20 3.12 -15.19
N GLN A 167 12.14 3.53 -15.90
CA GLN A 167 11.65 4.90 -15.97
C GLN A 167 10.25 5.09 -15.37
N CYS A 168 9.74 4.13 -14.59
CA CYS A 168 8.39 4.17 -13.99
C CYS A 168 7.25 4.36 -15.02
N SER A 169 7.46 3.92 -16.26
CA SER A 169 6.50 4.04 -17.37
C SER A 169 5.43 2.94 -17.34
N THR A 170 5.72 1.79 -16.76
CA THR A 170 4.77 0.66 -16.70
C THR A 170 3.86 0.82 -15.49
N ARG A 171 2.55 1.01 -15.71
CA ARG A 171 1.54 1.01 -14.64
C ARG A 171 1.41 -0.40 -14.05
N LYS A 172 1.48 -0.53 -12.72
CA LYS A 172 1.08 -1.75 -12.01
C LYS A 172 -0.42 -1.73 -11.77
N ARG A 173 -1.12 -2.78 -12.20
CA ARG A 173 -2.55 -3.01 -11.93
C ARG A 173 -2.80 -3.03 -10.41
N LEU A 174 -3.87 -2.39 -9.96
CA LEU A 174 -4.29 -2.40 -8.55
C LEU A 174 -4.86 -3.76 -8.15
N GLY A 175 -4.62 -4.18 -6.91
CA GLY A 175 -5.10 -5.46 -6.37
C GLY A 175 -4.17 -6.65 -6.65
N THR A 176 -2.92 -6.41 -7.07
CA THR A 176 -1.85 -7.43 -7.10
C THR A 176 -1.01 -7.37 -5.83
N LYS A 177 -0.14 -8.37 -5.61
CA LYS A 177 0.73 -8.40 -4.42
C LYS A 177 1.72 -7.22 -4.38
N GLU A 178 2.10 -6.72 -5.55
CA GLU A 178 3.08 -5.64 -5.77
C GLU A 178 2.45 -4.23 -5.78
N ASN A 179 1.11 -4.17 -5.82
CA ASN A 179 0.29 -2.96 -5.72
C ASN A 179 -1.10 -3.30 -5.13
N PRO A 180 -1.19 -3.64 -3.82
CA PRO A 180 -2.45 -4.02 -3.19
C PRO A 180 -3.46 -2.86 -3.21
N ALA A 181 -4.74 -3.17 -3.34
CA ALA A 181 -5.80 -2.16 -3.32
C ALA A 181 -6.23 -1.83 -1.88
N PRO A 182 -6.68 -0.60 -1.58
CA PRO A 182 -7.24 -0.29 -0.26
C PRO A 182 -8.58 -1.02 -0.01
N ASN A 183 -9.34 -1.30 -1.08
CA ASN A 183 -10.58 -2.06 -1.08
C ASN A 183 -10.91 -2.49 -2.53
N ALA A 184 -11.94 -3.31 -2.71
CA ALA A 184 -12.37 -3.76 -4.04
C ALA A 184 -13.00 -2.64 -4.90
N GLN A 185 -13.60 -1.60 -4.30
CA GLN A 185 -14.16 -0.46 -5.04
C GLN A 185 -13.06 0.30 -5.79
N ALA A 186 -11.92 0.55 -5.15
CA ALA A 186 -10.78 1.21 -5.79
C ALA A 186 -10.23 0.43 -7.00
N ILE A 187 -10.43 -0.89 -7.07
CA ILE A 187 -10.04 -1.72 -8.23
C ILE A 187 -11.01 -1.49 -9.40
N LEU A 188 -12.31 -1.36 -9.12
CA LEU A 188 -13.31 -1.00 -10.13
C LEU A 188 -13.06 0.42 -10.64
N ASP A 189 -12.89 1.38 -9.73
CA ASP A 189 -12.67 2.81 -10.05
C ASP A 189 -11.39 3.02 -10.87
N ALA A 190 -10.35 2.21 -10.62
CA ALA A 190 -9.09 2.21 -11.36
C ALA A 190 -9.15 1.48 -12.72
N GLY A 191 -10.28 0.87 -13.09
CA GLY A 191 -10.41 0.04 -14.30
C GLY A 191 -9.56 -1.24 -14.29
N ASP A 192 -9.11 -1.68 -13.13
CA ASP A 192 -8.09 -2.72 -12.94
C ASP A 192 -8.67 -4.11 -12.60
N SER A 193 -10.00 -4.22 -12.63
CA SER A 193 -10.75 -5.45 -12.38
C SER A 193 -10.65 -6.43 -13.54
N LEU A 194 -10.43 -7.70 -13.21
CA LEU A 194 -10.48 -8.86 -14.12
C LEU A 194 -11.73 -9.72 -13.86
N GLY A 195 -12.78 -9.13 -13.25
CA GLY A 195 -13.97 -9.85 -12.79
C GLY A 195 -13.85 -10.40 -11.37
N SER A 196 -14.85 -11.18 -10.93
CA SER A 196 -14.89 -11.74 -9.57
C SER A 196 -13.81 -12.81 -9.37
N GLY A 197 -13.04 -12.71 -8.29
CA GLY A 197 -11.85 -13.54 -8.11
C GLY A 197 -10.98 -13.11 -6.94
N MET A 198 -9.74 -13.62 -6.90
CA MET A 198 -8.80 -13.34 -5.81
C MET A 198 -7.98 -12.07 -6.08
N TYR A 199 -8.01 -11.13 -5.12
CA TYR A 199 -7.25 -9.87 -5.16
C TYR A 199 -6.48 -9.66 -3.85
N TRP A 200 -5.42 -8.88 -3.90
CA TRP A 200 -4.67 -8.43 -2.73
C TRP A 200 -5.21 -7.08 -2.25
N ILE A 201 -5.72 -7.06 -1.02
CA ILE A 201 -6.33 -5.90 -0.38
C ILE A 201 -5.53 -5.53 0.88
N GLN A 202 -5.28 -4.24 1.09
CA GLN A 202 -4.69 -3.68 2.29
C GLN A 202 -5.54 -2.48 2.75
N PRO A 203 -6.55 -2.71 3.62
CA PRO A 203 -7.37 -1.63 4.17
C PRO A 203 -6.53 -0.52 4.80
N PRO A 204 -6.93 0.76 4.71
CA PRO A 204 -6.18 1.86 5.30
C PRO A 204 -5.87 1.65 6.78
N GLY A 205 -4.58 1.70 7.14
CA GLY A 205 -4.08 1.45 8.49
C GLY A 205 -3.66 0.00 8.78
N GLU A 206 -3.87 -0.95 7.86
CA GLU A 206 -3.30 -2.30 7.97
C GLU A 206 -1.82 -2.32 7.60
N THR A 207 -1.01 -3.07 8.36
CA THR A 207 0.44 -3.11 8.17
C THR A 207 0.89 -4.07 7.06
N ALA A 208 0.00 -4.98 6.63
CA ALA A 208 0.27 -5.96 5.57
C ALA A 208 -0.98 -6.21 4.72
N PRO A 209 -0.82 -6.49 3.40
CA PRO A 209 -1.92 -6.87 2.53
C PRO A 209 -2.35 -8.33 2.76
N ALA A 210 -3.65 -8.59 2.67
CA ALA A 210 -4.23 -9.93 2.66
C ALA A 210 -4.83 -10.24 1.29
N GLN A 211 -4.78 -11.51 0.87
CA GLN A 211 -5.51 -11.94 -0.32
C GLN A 211 -6.96 -12.28 0.06
N THR A 212 -7.95 -11.77 -0.67
CA THR A 212 -9.37 -12.15 -0.48
C THR A 212 -10.11 -12.31 -1.81
N TYR A 213 -11.20 -13.07 -1.77
CA TYR A 213 -12.13 -13.16 -2.88
C TYR A 213 -12.98 -11.89 -2.92
N CYS A 214 -12.93 -11.18 -4.04
CA CYS A 214 -13.78 -10.03 -4.31
C CYS A 214 -14.84 -10.40 -5.34
N ASP A 215 -16.12 -10.21 -5.03
CA ASP A 215 -17.18 -10.25 -6.03
C ASP A 215 -17.29 -8.88 -6.69
N MET A 216 -16.84 -8.80 -7.93
CA MET A 216 -16.80 -7.60 -8.76
C MET A 216 -18.08 -7.43 -9.60
N SER A 217 -19.06 -8.31 -9.44
CA SER A 217 -20.24 -8.42 -10.31
C SER A 217 -21.57 -8.22 -9.59
N PHE A 218 -21.70 -8.77 -8.38
CA PHE A 218 -22.97 -8.79 -7.65
C PHE A 218 -23.33 -7.40 -7.11
N ASP A 219 -24.55 -6.92 -7.33
CA ASP A 219 -25.07 -5.65 -6.76
C ASP A 219 -24.09 -4.46 -6.92
N GLY A 220 -23.63 -4.25 -8.16
CA GLY A 220 -22.64 -3.24 -8.51
C GLY A 220 -21.20 -3.55 -8.06
N GLY A 221 -20.89 -4.81 -7.74
CA GLY A 221 -19.55 -5.31 -7.45
C GLY A 221 -18.92 -4.78 -6.16
N ALA A 222 -17.59 -4.82 -6.08
CA ALA A 222 -16.78 -4.32 -4.97
C ALA A 222 -17.00 -4.99 -3.59
N TRP A 223 -17.59 -6.19 -3.54
CA TRP A 223 -17.78 -6.92 -2.29
C TRP A 223 -16.54 -7.73 -1.93
N MET A 224 -16.00 -7.56 -0.74
CA MET A 224 -14.84 -8.31 -0.24
C MET A 224 -15.27 -9.37 0.76
N LEU A 225 -14.93 -10.63 0.54
CA LEU A 225 -15.18 -11.70 1.50
C LEU A 225 -14.33 -11.48 2.76
N ALA A 226 -14.98 -11.42 3.91
CA ALA A 226 -14.31 -11.33 5.20
C ALA A 226 -14.24 -12.70 5.89
N SER A 227 -15.36 -13.43 5.90
CA SER A 227 -15.45 -14.71 6.60
C SER A 227 -16.45 -15.68 5.95
N TYR A 228 -16.24 -16.98 6.12
CA TYR A 228 -17.15 -18.03 5.69
C TYR A 228 -17.17 -19.25 6.64
N GLY A 229 -18.26 -20.01 6.63
CA GLY A 229 -18.42 -21.28 7.34
C GLY A 229 -19.30 -22.25 6.55
N TYR A 230 -19.11 -23.55 6.74
CA TYR A 230 -19.71 -24.62 5.93
C TYR A 230 -20.50 -25.61 6.80
N VAL A 231 -21.80 -25.78 6.55
CA VAL A 231 -22.64 -26.75 7.27
C VAL A 231 -23.01 -27.89 6.32
N HIS A 232 -22.34 -29.03 6.50
CA HIS A 232 -22.49 -30.23 5.68
C HIS A 232 -23.85 -30.91 5.89
N THR A 233 -24.21 -31.15 7.14
CA THR A 233 -25.46 -31.84 7.54
C THR A 233 -26.14 -31.11 8.69
N THR A 234 -27.43 -31.38 8.92
CA THR A 234 -28.20 -30.86 10.05
C THR A 234 -27.87 -31.54 11.38
N GLY A 235 -27.06 -32.61 11.39
CA GLY A 235 -26.66 -33.33 12.61
C GLY A 235 -25.25 -32.99 13.09
N LEU A 236 -24.78 -33.68 14.13
CA LEU A 236 -23.38 -33.60 14.56
C LEU A 236 -22.46 -34.26 13.51
N ASN A 237 -21.68 -33.45 12.80
CA ASN A 237 -20.72 -33.93 11.80
C ASN A 237 -19.44 -33.08 11.85
N ALA A 238 -18.28 -33.73 11.74
CA ALA A 238 -16.97 -33.06 11.84
C ALA A 238 -16.72 -32.01 10.73
N ASN A 239 -17.42 -32.11 9.59
CA ASN A 239 -17.35 -31.16 8.48
C ASN A 239 -18.26 -29.93 8.68
N ASN A 240 -19.06 -29.88 9.74
CA ASN A 240 -19.81 -28.68 10.10
C ASN A 240 -18.88 -27.67 10.77
N LYS A 241 -18.58 -26.58 10.08
CA LYS A 241 -17.71 -25.48 10.53
C LYS A 241 -18.50 -24.18 10.58
N GLY A 242 -18.61 -23.57 11.76
CA GLY A 242 -19.19 -22.23 11.89
C GLY A 242 -18.30 -21.15 11.28
N ILE A 243 -18.86 -19.98 11.00
CA ILE A 243 -18.09 -18.75 10.78
C ILE A 243 -17.16 -18.54 11.99
N PRO A 244 -15.84 -18.37 11.83
CA PRO A 244 -14.94 -18.06 12.92
C PRO A 244 -15.20 -16.68 13.53
N ASN A 245 -14.73 -16.46 14.76
CA ASN A 245 -14.77 -15.14 15.41
C ASN A 245 -14.00 -14.10 14.58
N MET A 246 -14.69 -13.06 14.11
CA MET A 246 -14.12 -12.03 13.22
C MET A 246 -13.14 -11.06 13.89
N ASN A 247 -13.02 -11.07 15.22
CA ASN A 247 -12.07 -10.28 16.01
C ASN A 247 -10.69 -10.97 16.20
N ASN A 248 -10.28 -11.81 15.24
CA ASN A 248 -8.97 -12.47 15.30
C ASN A 248 -7.93 -11.74 14.42
N LEU A 249 -6.87 -11.25 15.07
CA LEU A 249 -5.77 -10.48 14.47
C LEU A 249 -4.87 -11.28 13.51
N LEU A 250 -5.01 -12.61 13.45
CA LEU A 250 -4.24 -13.50 12.57
C LEU A 250 -5.13 -14.26 11.57
N GLY A 251 -6.39 -13.83 11.43
CA GLY A 251 -7.39 -14.54 10.63
C GLY A 251 -7.72 -15.93 11.20
N TYR A 252 -8.21 -16.81 10.32
CA TYR A 252 -8.50 -18.22 10.62
C TYR A 252 -8.57 -19.02 9.32
N ALA A 253 -8.08 -20.27 9.31
CA ALA A 253 -8.16 -21.28 8.23
C ALA A 253 -8.55 -20.73 6.82
N TRP A 254 -7.69 -19.89 6.24
CA TRP A 254 -8.10 -18.99 5.16
C TRP A 254 -7.80 -19.55 3.76
N LEU A 255 -8.81 -20.14 3.11
CA LEU A 255 -8.79 -20.58 1.72
C LEU A 255 -10.13 -20.25 1.04
N PRO A 256 -10.39 -18.97 0.69
CA PRO A 256 -11.69 -18.54 0.16
C PRO A 256 -12.07 -19.12 -1.21
N THR A 257 -11.13 -19.79 -1.89
CA THR A 257 -11.36 -20.59 -3.11
C THR A 257 -11.55 -22.09 -2.85
N GLN A 258 -11.50 -22.55 -1.60
CA GLN A 258 -11.70 -23.95 -1.20
C GLN A 258 -12.46 -24.03 0.13
N ARG A 259 -13.77 -23.78 0.06
CA ARG A 259 -14.63 -23.57 1.24
C ARG A 259 -15.42 -24.81 1.66
N SER A 260 -15.37 -25.89 0.88
CA SER A 260 -15.99 -27.18 1.21
C SER A 260 -15.43 -27.75 2.52
N SER A 261 -16.30 -28.17 3.45
CA SER A 261 -15.94 -28.71 4.78
C SER A 261 -15.05 -27.80 5.66
N SER A 262 -14.98 -26.51 5.32
CA SER A 262 -14.04 -25.55 5.89
C SER A 262 -14.72 -24.26 6.32
N ASN A 263 -14.05 -23.51 7.18
CA ASN A 263 -14.40 -22.14 7.57
C ASN A 263 -13.14 -21.28 7.52
N GLY A 264 -13.29 -19.96 7.39
CA GLY A 264 -12.14 -19.07 7.30
C GLY A 264 -12.47 -17.62 7.62
N LEU A 265 -11.45 -16.89 8.06
CA LEU A 265 -11.43 -15.45 8.28
C LEU A 265 -10.21 -14.87 7.59
N ILE A 266 -10.40 -13.75 6.89
CA ILE A 266 -9.33 -13.02 6.23
C ILE A 266 -8.17 -12.74 7.20
N ASN A 267 -6.95 -13.11 6.79
CA ASN A 267 -5.75 -12.92 7.60
C ASN A 267 -5.22 -11.49 7.43
N LEU A 268 -5.88 -10.55 8.12
CA LEU A 268 -5.45 -9.16 8.29
C LEU A 268 -4.95 -8.94 9.72
N PRO A 269 -3.89 -8.13 9.94
CA PRO A 269 -3.38 -7.79 11.27
C PRO A 269 -4.39 -7.18 12.26
N ASN A 270 -5.46 -6.53 11.79
CA ASN A 270 -6.59 -6.11 12.65
C ASN A 270 -7.89 -6.88 12.32
N GLY A 271 -7.78 -8.09 11.75
CA GLY A 271 -8.90 -8.96 11.40
C GLY A 271 -9.89 -8.31 10.43
N ALA A 272 -11.16 -8.74 10.48
CA ALA A 272 -12.21 -8.09 9.68
C ALA A 272 -12.65 -6.72 10.23
N VAL A 273 -12.16 -6.31 11.41
CA VAL A 273 -12.56 -5.07 12.10
C VAL A 273 -12.29 -3.83 11.26
N LYS A 274 -11.14 -3.77 10.57
CA LYS A 274 -10.81 -2.63 9.69
C LYS A 274 -11.67 -2.58 8.43
N MET A 275 -12.05 -3.73 7.88
CA MET A 275 -12.99 -3.79 6.75
C MET A 275 -14.37 -3.27 7.20
N ALA A 276 -14.89 -3.76 8.32
CA ALA A 276 -16.22 -3.42 8.81
C ALA A 276 -16.36 -1.92 9.17
N ASN A 277 -15.36 -1.33 9.84
CA ASN A 277 -15.37 0.10 10.19
C ASN A 277 -15.24 1.07 9.01
N ASN A 278 -14.80 0.59 7.84
CA ASN A 278 -14.73 1.40 6.61
C ASN A 278 -15.83 1.01 5.61
N ALA A 279 -16.67 0.01 5.93
CA ALA A 279 -17.74 -0.47 5.08
C ALA A 279 -18.97 0.45 5.16
N ARG A 280 -19.62 0.64 4.02
CA ARG A 280 -20.97 1.23 3.94
C ARG A 280 -22.05 0.17 4.04
N TYR A 281 -21.73 -1.04 3.58
CA TYR A 281 -22.65 -2.16 3.58
C TYR A 281 -21.97 -3.45 4.00
N MET A 282 -22.74 -4.31 4.67
CA MET A 282 -22.38 -5.70 4.91
C MET A 282 -23.35 -6.60 4.14
N ILE A 283 -22.85 -7.62 3.47
CA ILE A 283 -23.68 -8.71 2.95
C ILE A 283 -23.48 -9.95 3.80
N MET A 284 -24.61 -10.62 4.06
CA MET A 284 -24.67 -11.96 4.62
C MET A 284 -25.33 -12.88 3.60
N ALA A 285 -24.59 -13.87 3.13
CA ALA A 285 -25.03 -14.75 2.05
C ALA A 285 -24.91 -16.22 2.46
N ALA A 286 -25.97 -17.00 2.26
CA ALA A 286 -26.02 -18.41 2.66
C ALA A 286 -26.94 -19.30 1.81
N GLY A 287 -26.82 -20.61 2.03
CA GLY A 287 -27.56 -21.63 1.29
C GLY A 287 -26.82 -22.07 0.02
N LYS A 288 -27.11 -23.30 -0.43
CA LYS A 288 -26.21 -24.16 -1.23
C LYS A 288 -24.88 -24.42 -0.51
N ASN A 289 -24.04 -25.28 -1.09
CA ASN A 289 -22.70 -25.59 -0.60
C ASN A 289 -21.62 -25.20 -1.64
N PRO A 290 -21.48 -23.91 -2.02
CA PRO A 290 -20.54 -23.50 -3.05
C PRO A 290 -19.10 -23.62 -2.55
N ALA A 291 -18.36 -24.60 -3.08
CA ALA A 291 -16.97 -24.84 -2.73
C ALA A 291 -16.04 -23.65 -3.09
N THR A 292 -16.44 -22.82 -4.05
CA THR A 292 -15.67 -21.68 -4.58
C THR A 292 -16.58 -20.49 -4.86
N GLY A 293 -16.04 -19.35 -5.28
CA GLY A 293 -16.79 -18.32 -6.01
C GLY A 293 -17.64 -17.33 -5.20
N GLY A 294 -18.55 -16.65 -5.89
CA GLY A 294 -19.12 -15.35 -5.49
C GLY A 294 -20.48 -15.38 -4.78
N ILE A 295 -21.03 -14.19 -4.52
CA ILE A 295 -22.30 -13.98 -3.79
C ILE A 295 -23.49 -14.56 -4.58
N ASN A 296 -23.39 -14.56 -5.91
CA ASN A 296 -24.41 -15.12 -6.81
C ASN A 296 -24.71 -16.61 -6.57
N GLU A 297 -23.78 -17.38 -6.01
CA GLU A 297 -23.95 -18.82 -5.83
C GLU A 297 -24.90 -19.17 -4.67
N TYR A 298 -24.95 -18.33 -3.64
CA TYR A 298 -25.80 -18.52 -2.46
C TYR A 298 -27.29 -18.40 -2.80
N THR A 299 -28.15 -19.12 -2.07
CA THR A 299 -29.61 -19.04 -2.28
C THR A 299 -30.20 -17.76 -1.68
N TYR A 300 -29.71 -17.36 -0.51
CA TYR A 300 -30.18 -16.20 0.26
C TYR A 300 -29.05 -15.18 0.39
N VAL A 301 -29.38 -13.92 0.17
CA VAL A 301 -28.43 -12.80 0.26
C VAL A 301 -29.14 -11.61 0.89
N TYR A 302 -28.61 -11.13 2.01
CA TYR A 302 -29.16 -10.00 2.74
C TYR A 302 -28.09 -8.92 2.89
N ARG A 303 -28.43 -7.69 2.49
CA ARG A 303 -27.62 -6.48 2.63
C ARG A 303 -28.04 -5.73 3.89
N ILE A 304 -27.06 -5.28 4.67
CA ILE A 304 -27.24 -4.47 5.87
C ILE A 304 -26.60 -3.11 5.61
N ASP A 305 -27.33 -2.04 5.90
CA ASP A 305 -26.83 -0.67 5.83
C ASP A 305 -26.03 -0.33 7.10
N LEU A 306 -24.75 0.00 6.95
CA LEU A 306 -23.85 0.36 8.06
C LEU A 306 -23.54 1.87 8.13
N LYS A 307 -23.93 2.68 7.14
CA LYS A 307 -23.51 4.10 7.02
C LYS A 307 -23.89 4.95 8.23
N ASN A 308 -24.95 4.57 8.94
CA ASN A 308 -25.52 5.32 10.05
C ASN A 308 -25.18 4.71 11.44
N ASN A 309 -24.30 3.72 11.52
CA ASN A 309 -23.87 3.17 12.81
C ASN A 309 -22.96 4.19 13.53
N PRO A 310 -23.35 4.74 14.69
CA PRO A 310 -22.54 5.74 15.39
C PRO A 310 -21.41 5.11 16.22
N TYR A 311 -21.35 3.77 16.29
CA TYR A 311 -20.40 3.03 17.11
C TYR A 311 -19.31 2.37 16.28
N ASN A 312 -18.07 2.39 16.78
CA ASN A 312 -16.96 1.70 16.16
C ASN A 312 -17.12 0.17 16.35
N ILE A 313 -17.18 -0.56 15.25
CA ILE A 313 -17.28 -2.02 15.23
C ILE A 313 -15.98 -2.60 15.79
N THR A 314 -16.10 -3.58 16.67
CA THR A 314 -15.00 -4.29 17.33
C THR A 314 -15.09 -5.81 17.15
N PHE A 315 -16.29 -6.34 16.90
CA PHE A 315 -16.58 -7.78 16.98
C PHE A 315 -16.19 -8.42 18.33
N SER A 316 -16.04 -7.63 19.39
CA SER A 316 -15.80 -8.14 20.74
C SER A 316 -17.03 -8.91 21.25
N ASN A 317 -16.78 -9.97 22.04
CA ASN A 317 -17.86 -10.74 22.65
C ASN A 317 -18.57 -9.90 23.71
N HIS A 318 -19.90 -9.89 23.69
CA HIS A 318 -20.72 -9.23 24.69
C HIS A 318 -22.15 -9.77 24.65
N ASN A 319 -22.87 -9.73 25.77
CA ASN A 319 -24.26 -10.15 25.83
C ASN A 319 -25.24 -8.96 25.78
N ARG A 320 -26.49 -9.25 25.41
CA ARG A 320 -27.57 -8.28 25.25
C ARG A 320 -28.06 -7.65 26.56
N TYR A 321 -28.10 -8.38 27.68
CA TYR A 321 -28.56 -7.86 28.98
C TYR A 321 -27.68 -6.73 29.53
N ASN A 322 -26.42 -6.77 29.14
CA ASN A 322 -25.42 -5.75 29.43
C ASN A 322 -25.39 -4.65 28.35
N GLY A 323 -26.00 -4.87 27.18
CA GLY A 323 -26.03 -3.92 26.08
C GLY A 323 -26.97 -2.74 26.38
N GLY A 324 -26.45 -1.52 26.42
CA GLY A 324 -27.18 -0.31 26.82
C GLY A 324 -26.99 0.12 28.28
N GLN A 325 -26.14 -0.56 29.05
CA GLN A 325 -25.64 -0.04 30.34
C GLN A 325 -24.45 0.91 30.12
N PRO A 326 -24.22 1.92 30.99
CA PRO A 326 -23.04 2.78 30.91
C PRO A 326 -21.73 1.97 30.91
N GLY A 327 -20.84 2.27 29.96
CA GLY A 327 -19.54 1.60 29.82
C GLY A 327 -19.57 0.21 29.15
N ARG A 328 -20.66 -0.13 28.46
CA ARG A 328 -20.85 -1.42 27.77
C ARG A 328 -21.29 -1.22 26.31
N MET A 329 -21.40 -2.31 25.54
CA MET A 329 -21.85 -2.24 24.14
C MET A 329 -23.25 -1.62 24.01
N HIS A 330 -23.55 -1.05 22.85
CA HIS A 330 -24.82 -0.38 22.58
C HIS A 330 -25.73 -1.26 21.72
N VAL A 331 -27.04 -1.18 21.96
CA VAL A 331 -28.03 -1.75 21.03
C VAL A 331 -28.35 -0.68 19.98
N THR A 332 -28.29 -1.03 18.70
CA THR A 332 -28.62 -0.11 17.61
C THR A 332 -29.46 -0.78 16.53
N ASP A 333 -30.23 0.05 15.84
CA ASP A 333 -31.06 -0.34 14.71
C ASP A 333 -30.26 -0.39 13.40
N PHE A 334 -30.58 -1.38 12.58
CA PHE A 334 -30.03 -1.57 11.24
C PHE A 334 -31.17 -1.81 10.24
N VAL A 335 -30.99 -1.27 9.03
CA VAL A 335 -31.85 -1.57 7.87
C VAL A 335 -31.29 -2.79 7.16
N VAL A 336 -32.12 -3.81 6.99
CA VAL A 336 -31.79 -5.09 6.37
C VAL A 336 -32.66 -5.30 5.13
N GLU A 337 -32.05 -5.67 4.02
CA GLU A 337 -32.67 -5.78 2.70
C GLU A 337 -32.35 -7.13 2.07
N ALA A 338 -33.36 -7.87 1.63
CA ALA A 338 -33.19 -9.17 1.01
C ALA A 338 -32.98 -9.03 -0.51
N LEU A 339 -31.74 -9.21 -0.97
CA LEU A 339 -31.36 -9.18 -2.39
C LEU A 339 -31.62 -10.52 -3.11
N LYS A 340 -31.62 -11.64 -2.37
CA LYS A 340 -32.04 -12.97 -2.86
C LYS A 340 -32.77 -13.75 -1.76
N GLY A 341 -33.80 -14.49 -2.13
CA GLY A 341 -34.62 -15.29 -1.21
C GLY A 341 -35.95 -14.63 -0.87
N GLU A 342 -36.31 -14.58 0.41
CA GLU A 342 -37.54 -13.91 0.88
C GLU A 342 -37.39 -12.38 0.81
N SER A 343 -37.82 -11.78 -0.30
CA SER A 343 -37.69 -10.34 -0.58
C SER A 343 -38.34 -9.45 0.50
N GLY A 344 -37.76 -8.27 0.71
CA GLY A 344 -38.30 -7.23 1.58
C GLY A 344 -37.21 -6.38 2.25
N THR A 345 -37.65 -5.28 2.86
CA THR A 345 -36.81 -4.39 3.67
C THR A 345 -37.36 -4.35 5.09
N TYR A 346 -36.49 -4.52 6.07
CA TYR A 346 -36.85 -4.72 7.47
C TYR A 346 -35.95 -3.87 8.36
N VAL A 347 -36.51 -3.30 9.44
CA VAL A 347 -35.71 -2.75 10.53
C VAL A 347 -35.52 -3.84 11.58
N ARG A 348 -34.27 -4.02 12.00
CA ARG A 348 -33.84 -5.00 13.00
C ARG A 348 -32.85 -4.32 13.95
N TYR A 349 -32.54 -4.93 15.10
CA TYR A 349 -31.49 -4.44 15.99
C TYR A 349 -30.41 -5.49 16.25
N ALA A 350 -29.21 -5.01 16.54
CA ALA A 350 -28.07 -5.81 17.01
C ALA A 350 -27.19 -4.99 17.98
N LEU A 351 -26.11 -5.58 18.49
CA LEU A 351 -25.06 -4.82 19.18
C LEU A 351 -24.27 -4.00 18.15
N GLY A 352 -24.21 -2.68 18.33
CA GLY A 352 -23.61 -1.75 17.36
C GLY A 352 -22.13 -2.00 17.12
N GLU A 353 -21.41 -2.43 18.16
CA GLU A 353 -19.99 -2.75 18.09
C GLU A 353 -19.72 -4.19 17.62
N ALA A 354 -20.69 -5.10 17.63
CA ALA A 354 -20.47 -6.52 17.27
C ALA A 354 -21.22 -6.98 16.00
N LEU A 355 -22.10 -6.16 15.43
CA LEU A 355 -22.98 -6.47 14.28
C LEU A 355 -23.72 -7.82 14.43
N GLY A 356 -24.05 -8.20 15.67
CA GLY A 356 -24.80 -9.41 15.96
C GLY A 356 -25.41 -9.40 17.36
N VAL A 357 -26.49 -10.15 17.53
CA VAL A 357 -27.06 -10.54 18.84
C VAL A 357 -27.37 -12.02 18.78
N THR A 358 -26.99 -12.77 19.82
CA THR A 358 -27.53 -14.12 20.06
C THR A 358 -27.76 -14.41 21.54
N TRP A 359 -28.62 -15.39 21.77
CA TRP A 359 -28.85 -16.02 23.07
C TRP A 359 -29.23 -17.49 22.82
N GLY A 360 -28.61 -18.43 23.55
CA GLY A 360 -28.84 -19.88 23.44
C GLY A 360 -27.65 -20.68 22.90
N ASP A 361 -27.19 -21.66 23.67
CA ASP A 361 -26.07 -22.56 23.32
C ASP A 361 -26.46 -23.61 22.27
N SER A 362 -25.86 -23.57 21.07
CA SER A 362 -25.40 -24.77 20.31
C SER A 362 -24.68 -24.42 19.01
N TYR A 363 -23.77 -25.30 18.59
CA TYR A 363 -22.92 -25.22 17.39
C TYR A 363 -23.69 -25.58 16.10
N PRO A 364 -23.32 -25.14 14.86
CA PRO A 364 -22.31 -24.16 14.44
C PRO A 364 -22.94 -22.77 14.15
N THR A 365 -22.12 -21.82 13.68
CA THR A 365 -22.12 -20.44 14.22
C THR A 365 -21.61 -19.32 13.24
N GLY A 366 -21.46 -18.02 13.64
CA GLY A 366 -21.71 -16.80 12.77
C GLY A 366 -22.45 -15.56 13.37
N TYR A 367 -23.53 -14.99 12.76
CA TYR A 367 -24.09 -13.64 13.06
C TYR A 367 -25.60 -13.40 12.68
N GLY A 368 -26.36 -12.64 13.49
CA GLY A 368 -27.80 -12.34 13.21
C GLY A 368 -28.38 -11.13 13.95
N PHE A 369 -29.61 -10.73 13.56
CA PHE A 369 -30.33 -9.55 14.08
C PHE A 369 -31.73 -9.92 14.60
N ASN A 370 -32.26 -9.14 15.55
CA ASN A 370 -33.58 -9.35 16.14
C ASN A 370 -34.65 -8.38 15.60
N ASP A 371 -35.90 -8.82 15.56
CA ASP A 371 -37.07 -7.98 15.32
C ASP A 371 -37.33 -7.05 16.51
N LYS A 372 -37.52 -5.75 16.26
CA LYS A 372 -37.75 -4.70 17.28
C LYS A 372 -38.81 -5.05 18.32
N ALA A 373 -39.92 -5.65 17.89
CA ALA A 373 -41.08 -5.94 18.74
C ALA A 373 -40.96 -7.30 19.49
N THR A 374 -39.93 -8.09 19.19
CA THR A 374 -39.88 -9.51 19.58
C THR A 374 -38.55 -9.79 20.26
N GLU A 375 -38.49 -9.38 21.53
CA GLU A 375 -37.28 -9.39 22.34
C GLU A 375 -36.72 -10.81 22.61
N TYR A 376 -37.63 -11.79 22.67
CA TYR A 376 -37.39 -13.21 22.84
C TYR A 376 -38.23 -13.95 21.80
N ALA A 377 -37.65 -14.40 20.68
CA ALA A 377 -38.45 -14.88 19.56
C ALA A 377 -37.83 -15.99 18.71
N VAL A 378 -38.74 -16.75 18.10
CA VAL A 378 -38.46 -17.73 17.05
C VAL A 378 -38.38 -17.00 15.71
N PHE A 379 -37.23 -17.11 15.02
CA PHE A 379 -36.85 -16.29 13.87
C PHE A 379 -37.51 -16.70 12.54
N SER A 380 -38.84 -16.63 12.48
CA SER A 380 -39.61 -17.11 11.32
C SER A 380 -39.39 -16.37 9.99
N LYS A 381 -38.69 -15.22 9.99
CA LYS A 381 -38.44 -14.38 8.80
C LYS A 381 -37.08 -13.67 8.88
N GLY A 382 -36.36 -13.58 7.76
CA GLY A 382 -35.12 -12.80 7.63
C GLY A 382 -33.83 -13.53 8.04
N PRO A 383 -32.67 -12.85 7.97
CA PRO A 383 -31.36 -13.47 8.14
C PRO A 383 -31.07 -13.82 9.60
N PHE A 384 -31.05 -15.12 9.89
CA PHE A 384 -30.38 -15.67 11.07
C PHE A 384 -29.25 -16.57 10.61
N PHE A 385 -28.02 -16.06 10.57
CA PHE A 385 -26.86 -16.94 10.48
C PHE A 385 -26.45 -17.23 11.93
N PRO A 386 -26.34 -18.50 12.35
CA PRO A 386 -26.20 -18.86 13.76
C PRO A 386 -24.90 -18.26 14.32
N SER A 387 -24.64 -18.08 15.63
CA SER A 387 -23.51 -17.23 16.14
C SER A 387 -22.46 -17.85 17.07
N VAL A 388 -21.20 -17.36 16.97
CA VAL A 388 -19.95 -17.47 17.81
C VAL A 388 -20.07 -17.51 19.33
N HIS A 389 -21.17 -17.98 19.90
CA HIS A 389 -21.23 -18.43 21.29
C HIS A 389 -21.51 -19.94 21.32
N SER A 390 -20.47 -20.69 21.67
CA SER A 390 -20.57 -22.05 22.17
C SER A 390 -19.81 -22.13 23.48
N GLY A 391 -20.45 -22.66 24.53
CA GLY A 391 -19.86 -22.79 25.85
C GLY A 391 -18.64 -23.71 25.99
N SER A 392 -18.43 -24.19 27.21
CA SER A 392 -17.18 -24.81 27.70
C SER A 392 -16.53 -25.84 26.78
N GLY A 393 -15.28 -25.58 26.38
CA GLY A 393 -14.37 -26.57 25.81
C GLY A 393 -13.25 -26.91 26.81
N ARG A 394 -13.05 -28.21 27.07
CA ARG A 394 -11.94 -28.72 27.91
C ARG A 394 -10.85 -29.26 26.99
N SER A 395 -9.64 -28.71 27.03
CA SER A 395 -8.51 -29.27 26.27
C SER A 395 -7.95 -30.49 27.02
N PRO A 396 -8.01 -31.72 26.46
CA PRO A 396 -7.42 -32.88 27.10
C PRO A 396 -5.91 -32.90 26.81
N CYS A 397 -5.13 -32.22 27.65
CA CYS A 397 -3.67 -32.34 27.63
C CYS A 397 -3.23 -33.44 28.61
N SER A 398 -2.42 -34.39 28.12
CA SER A 398 -1.91 -35.48 28.95
C SER A 398 -0.89 -34.96 29.97
N GLY A 399 -1.11 -35.20 31.26
CA GLY A 399 -0.17 -34.87 32.33
C GLY A 399 -0.26 -33.42 32.86
N CYS A 400 -1.18 -32.60 32.36
CA CYS A 400 -1.47 -31.28 32.92
C CYS A 400 -2.90 -31.20 33.46
N THR A 401 -3.10 -30.34 34.47
CA THR A 401 -4.44 -29.96 34.92
C THR A 401 -5.17 -29.32 33.73
N PRO A 402 -6.33 -29.85 33.28
CA PRO A 402 -7.00 -29.30 32.10
C PRO A 402 -7.34 -27.84 32.34
N SER A 403 -6.87 -26.96 31.46
CA SER A 403 -7.31 -25.56 31.46
C SER A 403 -8.78 -25.52 31.07
N ASN A 404 -9.63 -25.29 32.07
CA ASN A 404 -10.99 -24.85 31.83
C ASN A 404 -10.89 -23.43 31.26
N TYR A 405 -11.31 -23.23 30.01
CA TYR A 405 -11.63 -21.89 29.55
C TYR A 405 -12.98 -21.51 30.17
N GLU A 406 -12.98 -20.51 31.04
CA GLU A 406 -14.19 -20.04 31.71
C GLU A 406 -15.20 -19.51 30.67
N PRO A 407 -16.47 -19.93 30.70
CA PRO A 407 -17.51 -19.33 29.87
C PRO A 407 -18.02 -18.03 30.52
N ASP A 408 -18.38 -17.04 29.71
CA ASP A 408 -18.94 -15.76 30.19
C ASP A 408 -20.31 -15.89 30.90
N VAL A 409 -20.98 -17.07 30.84
CA VAL A 409 -22.22 -17.41 31.57
C VAL A 409 -22.28 -18.91 31.89
N VAL A 410 -22.88 -19.29 33.03
CA VAL A 410 -23.04 -20.69 33.50
C VAL A 410 -24.44 -21.25 33.20
N GLY A 411 -24.50 -22.47 32.64
CA GLY A 411 -25.69 -23.34 32.64
C GLY A 411 -26.40 -23.50 31.29
N GLY A 412 -26.16 -24.62 30.60
CA GLY A 412 -26.77 -24.96 29.31
C GLY A 412 -27.77 -26.14 29.39
N SER A 413 -28.87 -26.05 28.64
CA SER A 413 -29.88 -27.10 28.48
C SER A 413 -29.66 -27.90 27.18
N PRO A 414 -29.87 -29.23 27.14
CA PRO A 414 -29.51 -30.08 26.01
C PRO A 414 -30.47 -30.07 24.81
N HIS A 415 -31.55 -29.25 24.82
CA HIS A 415 -32.55 -29.23 23.74
C HIS A 415 -32.90 -27.81 23.29
N TYR A 416 -32.77 -27.55 21.98
CA TYR A 416 -33.21 -26.29 21.37
C TYR A 416 -33.81 -26.50 19.97
N THR A 417 -34.89 -25.79 19.66
CA THR A 417 -35.58 -25.85 18.36
C THR A 417 -35.63 -24.46 17.75
N HIS A 418 -35.05 -24.30 16.56
CA HIS A 418 -35.03 -23.02 15.84
C HIS A 418 -35.78 -23.15 14.50
N ARG A 419 -36.65 -22.18 14.20
CA ARG A 419 -37.35 -22.08 12.91
C ARG A 419 -37.00 -20.73 12.26
N GLY A 420 -35.84 -20.72 11.64
CA GLY A 420 -35.17 -19.57 11.02
C GLY A 420 -33.92 -20.06 10.28
N TRP A 421 -33.39 -19.25 9.37
CA TRP A 421 -32.76 -19.81 8.17
C TRP A 421 -31.25 -20.09 8.31
N TYR A 422 -30.93 -21.38 8.46
CA TYR A 422 -29.59 -22.02 8.47
C TYR A 422 -28.96 -22.31 9.85
N THR A 423 -29.68 -23.05 10.69
CA THR A 423 -29.16 -23.62 11.94
C THR A 423 -29.14 -25.15 11.91
N ALA A 424 -28.26 -25.77 12.71
CA ALA A 424 -28.11 -27.22 12.82
C ALA A 424 -29.25 -27.93 13.61
N ASN A 425 -30.47 -27.40 13.55
CA ASN A 425 -31.70 -28.09 13.99
C ASN A 425 -32.94 -27.70 13.15
N GLY A 426 -32.77 -26.94 12.05
CA GLY A 426 -33.83 -26.74 11.06
C GLY A 426 -33.91 -27.93 10.11
N VAL A 427 -35.04 -28.63 10.09
CA VAL A 427 -35.16 -30.03 9.59
C VAL A 427 -34.71 -30.27 8.13
N ASP A 428 -34.61 -29.23 7.29
CA ASP A 428 -34.42 -29.36 5.84
C ASP A 428 -33.26 -28.53 5.22
N LYS A 429 -32.41 -27.84 6.00
CA LYS A 429 -31.56 -26.75 5.44
C LYS A 429 -30.08 -26.81 5.85
N THR A 430 -29.28 -27.47 5.01
CA THR A 430 -27.81 -27.44 5.02
C THR A 430 -27.27 -26.34 4.08
N GLY A 431 -26.01 -25.95 4.23
CA GLY A 431 -25.41 -24.94 3.37
C GLY A 431 -24.16 -24.28 3.92
N GLN A 432 -23.50 -23.51 3.07
CA GLN A 432 -22.46 -22.57 3.45
C GLN A 432 -23.09 -21.21 3.82
N THR A 433 -22.43 -20.46 4.70
CA THR A 433 -22.69 -19.05 5.02
C THR A 433 -21.41 -18.22 4.86
N SER A 434 -21.56 -16.92 4.58
CA SER A 434 -20.45 -15.99 4.31
C SER A 434 -20.81 -14.54 4.63
N ILE A 435 -19.80 -13.76 5.01
CA ILE A 435 -19.88 -12.35 5.35
C ILE A 435 -18.96 -11.54 4.44
N TRP A 436 -19.50 -10.48 3.86
CA TRP A 436 -18.84 -9.63 2.88
C TRP A 436 -19.00 -8.16 3.28
N PHE A 437 -18.02 -7.32 2.96
CA PHE A 437 -18.07 -5.87 3.17
C PHE A 437 -17.84 -5.09 1.86
N LYS A 438 -18.46 -3.91 1.76
CA LYS A 438 -18.31 -2.94 0.65
C LYS A 438 -18.24 -1.51 1.20
#